data_AF-A0A662CHQ8-F1
#
_entry.id   AF-A0A662CHQ8-F1
#
_cell.length_a   1.000
_cell.length_b   1.000
_cell.length_c   1.000
_cell.angle_alpha   90.00
_cell.angle_beta   90.00
_cell.angle_gamma   90.00
#
_symmetry.space_group_name_H-M   'P 1'
#
loop_
_entity.id
_entity.type
_entity.pdbx_description
1 polymer ?
#
loop_
_entity_poly.entity_id
_entity_poly.type
_entity_poly.pdbx_seq_one_letter_code
_entity_poly.pdbx_strand_id
1 'polypeptide(L)'
;MPRGVVIDPFPYLRRAFETIGMARVATSAHEAREIGFLTPCDGISINKEYLIHDAKETVLALVKTGYKPPMPARIRVPGRDGYAYLEMLIYNMQVSGYISEHDAKIGRHVARILSGGDVPAGTWVEEQEFLDLEREAFLSLCGEPKTQERIQHMLTTGKPLRN
;
A
#
# COMPACT_ATOMS: atom_id res chain seq x y z
N MET A 1 11.87 -3.76 -13.91
CA MET A 1 12.97 -4.39 -13.15
C MET A 1 14.00 -4.96 -14.13
N PRO A 2 15.30 -4.64 -14.01
CA PRO A 2 16.34 -5.32 -14.77
C PRO A 2 16.44 -6.79 -14.33
N ARG A 3 16.48 -7.73 -15.29
CA ARG A 3 16.52 -9.17 -15.02
C ARG A 3 17.90 -9.55 -14.46
N GLY A 4 17.94 -10.24 -13.31
CA GLY A 4 19.15 -10.91 -12.79
C GLY A 4 19.83 -10.28 -11.57
N VAL A 5 19.32 -9.17 -11.02
CA VAL A 5 19.84 -8.62 -9.76
C VAL A 5 19.07 -9.25 -8.59
N VAL A 6 19.77 -9.92 -7.68
CA VAL A 6 19.22 -10.33 -6.38
C VAL A 6 19.09 -9.07 -5.53
N ILE A 7 17.94 -8.42 -5.64
CA ILE A 7 17.61 -7.24 -4.83
C ILE A 7 17.03 -7.75 -3.52
N ASP A 8 17.58 -7.27 -2.41
CA ASP A 8 16.99 -7.47 -1.10
C ASP A 8 15.59 -6.82 -1.07
N PRO A 9 14.50 -7.59 -0.87
CA PRO A 9 13.15 -7.03 -0.85
C PRO A 9 12.85 -6.26 0.44
N PHE A 10 13.62 -6.45 1.52
CA PHE A 10 13.31 -5.91 2.84
C PHE A 10 13.24 -4.36 2.91
N PRO A 11 14.15 -3.58 2.28
CA PRO A 11 14.05 -2.11 2.28
C PRO A 11 12.77 -1.59 1.62
N TYR A 12 12.35 -2.23 0.52
CA TYR A 12 11.13 -1.88 -0.20
C TYR A 12 9.88 -2.27 0.59
N LEU A 13 9.91 -3.45 1.21
CA LEU A 13 8.85 -3.94 2.08
C LEU A 13 8.64 -3.01 3.28
N ARG A 14 9.72 -2.66 3.99
CA ARG A 14 9.69 -1.71 5.11
C ARG A 14 9.12 -0.37 4.67
N ARG A 15 9.61 0.17 3.57
CA ARG A 15 9.16 1.47 3.05
C ARG A 15 7.67 1.47 2.73
N ALA A 16 7.15 0.42 2.08
CA ALA A 16 5.73 0.28 1.79
C ALA A 16 4.91 0.20 3.09
N PHE A 17 5.37 -0.62 4.04
CA PHE A 17 4.73 -0.78 5.35
C PHE A 17 4.67 0.53 6.14
N GLU A 18 5.77 1.28 6.22
CA GLU A 18 5.83 2.58 6.90
C GLU A 18 4.94 3.62 6.21
N THR A 19 4.93 3.65 4.88
CA THR A 19 4.09 4.58 4.09
C THR A 19 2.60 4.35 4.39
N ILE A 20 2.17 3.09 4.43
CA ILE A 20 0.79 2.71 4.74
C ILE A 20 0.48 2.96 6.23
N GLY A 21 1.33 2.44 7.13
CA GLY A 21 1.11 2.47 8.57
C GLY A 21 1.13 3.88 9.17
N MET A 22 1.93 4.80 8.62
CA MET A 22 1.95 6.21 9.02
C MET A 22 0.93 7.07 8.26
N ALA A 23 0.15 6.47 7.36
CA ALA A 23 -0.79 7.18 6.48
C ALA A 23 -0.13 8.39 5.79
N ARG A 24 1.06 8.18 5.20
CA ARG A 24 1.85 9.27 4.61
C ARG A 24 1.10 9.88 3.42
N VAL A 25 0.86 11.18 3.50
CA VAL A 25 0.22 11.96 2.43
C VAL A 25 1.29 12.74 1.67
N ALA A 26 1.23 12.71 0.33
CA ALA A 26 2.06 13.56 -0.50
C ALA A 26 1.47 14.99 -0.56
N THR A 27 2.30 16.00 -0.30
CA THR A 27 1.89 17.41 -0.36
C THR A 27 2.12 18.05 -1.73
N SER A 28 2.88 17.37 -2.60
CA SER A 28 3.15 17.80 -3.97
C SER A 28 3.29 16.60 -4.92
N ALA A 29 3.13 16.83 -6.23
CA ALA A 29 3.34 15.79 -7.23
C ALA A 29 4.79 15.28 -7.26
N HIS A 30 5.77 16.14 -6.94
CA HIS A 30 7.17 15.74 -6.82
C HIS A 30 7.38 14.80 -5.63
N GLU A 31 6.81 15.14 -4.46
CA GLU A 31 6.84 14.25 -3.30
C GLU A 31 6.10 12.93 -3.56
N ALA A 32 4.98 12.96 -4.29
CA ALA A 32 4.25 11.76 -4.68
C ALA A 32 5.10 10.80 -5.55
N ARG A 33 5.96 11.35 -6.42
CA ARG A 33 6.96 10.55 -7.17
C ARG A 33 8.02 9.96 -6.25
N GLU A 34 8.52 10.75 -5.30
CA GLU A 34 9.49 10.25 -4.34
C GLU A 34 8.91 9.09 -3.54
N ILE A 35 7.69 9.23 -2.99
CA ILE A 35 7.00 8.21 -2.19
C ILE A 35 6.68 6.95 -3.01
N GLY A 36 6.46 7.10 -4.32
CA GLY A 36 6.17 5.99 -5.24
C GLY A 36 4.70 5.89 -5.65
N PHE A 37 3.88 6.92 -5.39
CA PHE A 37 2.50 7.01 -5.90
C PHE A 37 2.44 7.40 -7.38
N LEU A 38 3.44 8.16 -7.84
CA LEU A 38 3.61 8.51 -9.25
C LEU A 38 4.91 7.91 -9.79
N THR A 39 4.86 7.44 -11.03
CA THR A 39 6.03 7.03 -11.80
C THR A 39 6.73 8.25 -12.41
N PRO A 40 8.00 8.10 -12.85
CA PRO A 40 8.69 9.17 -13.59
C PRO A 40 8.00 9.60 -14.88
N CYS A 41 7.16 8.74 -15.45
CA CYS A 41 6.45 8.97 -16.71
C CYS A 41 5.10 9.67 -16.53
N ASP A 42 4.56 9.74 -15.31
CA ASP A 42 3.27 10.36 -15.06
C ASP A 42 3.36 11.89 -15.20
N GLY A 43 2.43 12.48 -15.95
CA GLY A 43 2.37 13.92 -16.18
C GLY A 43 2.02 14.71 -14.92
N ILE A 44 2.46 15.97 -14.87
CA ILE A 44 2.11 16.93 -13.81
C ILE A 44 1.49 18.17 -14.46
N SER A 45 0.19 18.37 -14.23
CA SER A 45 -0.51 19.60 -14.64
C SER A 45 -0.44 20.63 -13.52
N ILE A 46 0.22 21.76 -13.79
CA ILE A 46 0.38 22.85 -12.80
C ILE A 46 -0.95 23.58 -12.55
N ASN A 47 -1.72 23.84 -13.62
CA ASN A 47 -3.02 24.48 -13.51
C ASN A 47 -4.13 23.43 -13.36
N LYS A 48 -4.82 23.45 -12.22
CA LYS A 48 -5.94 22.55 -11.92
C LYS A 48 -7.07 22.62 -12.94
N GLU A 49 -7.31 23.79 -13.56
CA GLU A 49 -8.34 23.97 -14.59
C GLU A 49 -8.04 23.18 -15.86
N TYR A 50 -6.75 22.94 -16.17
CA TYR A 50 -6.32 22.18 -17.35
C TYR A 50 -6.16 20.69 -17.09
N LEU A 51 -6.23 20.23 -15.83
CA LEU A 51 -6.00 18.83 -15.48
C LEU A 51 -6.89 17.86 -16.28
N ILE A 52 -8.17 18.17 -16.45
CA ILE A 52 -9.11 17.32 -17.22
C ILE A 52 -8.76 17.33 -18.71
N HIS A 53 -8.37 18.50 -19.23
CA HIS A 53 -7.95 18.63 -20.62
C HIS A 53 -6.70 17.79 -20.90
N ASP A 54 -5.66 17.93 -20.07
CA ASP A 54 -4.40 17.19 -20.22
C ASP A 54 -4.60 15.67 -20.07
N ALA A 55 -5.46 15.25 -19.13
CA ALA A 55 -5.84 13.85 -18.98
C ALA A 55 -6.54 13.31 -20.24
N LYS A 56 -7.45 14.08 -20.84
CA LYS A 56 -8.13 13.69 -22.09
C LYS A 56 -7.15 13.55 -23.24
N GLU A 57 -6.25 14.51 -23.43
CA GLU A 57 -5.24 14.44 -24.49
C GLU A 57 -4.31 13.25 -24.30
N THR A 58 -3.93 12.94 -23.05
CA THR A 58 -3.14 11.74 -22.72
C THR A 58 -3.87 10.46 -23.12
N VAL A 59 -5.16 10.32 -22.78
CA VAL A 59 -5.96 9.14 -23.16
C VAL A 59 -6.10 9.02 -24.69
N LEU A 60 -6.36 10.13 -25.39
CA LEU A 60 -6.43 10.13 -26.85
C LEU A 60 -5.10 9.74 -27.49
N ALA A 61 -3.98 10.18 -26.92
CA ALA A 61 -2.65 9.77 -27.36
C ALA A 61 -2.40 8.28 -27.14
N LEU A 62 -2.79 7.72 -25.98
CA LEU A 62 -2.70 6.28 -25.70
C LEU A 62 -3.52 5.43 -26.69
N VAL A 63 -4.70 5.90 -27.08
CA VAL A 63 -5.51 5.23 -28.13
C VAL A 63 -4.79 5.26 -29.47
N LYS A 64 -4.26 6.43 -29.87
CA LYS A 64 -3.54 6.60 -31.15
C LYS A 64 -2.28 5.74 -31.23
N THR A 65 -1.58 5.53 -30.12
CA THR A 65 -0.38 4.68 -30.03
C THR A 65 -0.69 3.20 -29.84
N GLY A 66 -1.98 2.83 -29.76
CA GLY A 66 -2.41 1.43 -29.67
C GLY A 66 -2.18 0.80 -28.30
N TYR A 67 -2.42 1.56 -27.22
CA TYR A 67 -2.31 1.07 -25.85
C TYR A 67 -3.02 -0.28 -25.65
N LYS A 68 -2.32 -1.19 -24.98
CA LYS A 68 -2.86 -2.46 -24.49
C LYS A 68 -2.67 -2.53 -22.98
N PRO A 69 -3.66 -3.04 -22.23
CA PRO A 69 -3.50 -3.21 -20.80
C PRO A 69 -2.30 -4.13 -20.50
N PRO A 70 -1.53 -3.84 -19.44
CA PRO A 70 -0.44 -4.71 -19.02
C PRO A 70 -0.99 -6.08 -18.59
N MET A 71 -0.19 -7.13 -18.76
CA MET A 71 -0.53 -8.44 -18.20
C MET A 71 -0.52 -8.38 -16.66
N PRO A 72 -1.38 -9.15 -15.98
CA PRO A 72 -1.36 -9.25 -14.53
C PRO A 72 0.04 -9.51 -14.00
N ALA A 73 0.43 -8.76 -12.98
CA ALA A 73 1.78 -8.88 -12.44
C ALA A 73 1.93 -10.19 -11.65
N ARG A 74 3.08 -10.83 -11.82
CA ARG A 74 3.56 -11.86 -10.89
C ARG A 74 4.69 -11.27 -10.07
N ILE A 75 4.56 -11.35 -8.76
CA ILE A 75 5.48 -10.70 -7.81
C ILE A 75 6.16 -11.79 -6.99
N ARG A 76 7.48 -11.68 -6.84
CA ARG A 76 8.25 -12.55 -5.96
C ARG A 76 8.15 -12.01 -4.54
N VAL A 77 7.52 -12.75 -3.64
CA VAL A 77 7.15 -12.23 -2.32
C VAL A 77 8.18 -12.56 -1.25
N PRO A 78 8.32 -11.72 -0.23
CA PRO A 78 9.12 -12.01 0.97
C PRO A 78 8.62 -13.22 1.77
N GLY A 79 7.33 -13.55 1.68
CA GLY A 79 6.73 -14.69 2.38
C GLY A 79 6.82 -14.59 3.90
N ARG A 80 6.84 -15.74 4.56
CA ARG A 80 6.93 -15.88 6.03
C ARG A 80 8.08 -15.07 6.66
N ASP A 81 9.21 -14.98 5.97
CA ASP A 81 10.39 -14.26 6.46
C ASP A 81 10.12 -12.74 6.51
N GLY A 82 9.49 -12.20 5.46
CA GLY A 82 9.01 -10.81 5.42
C GLY A 82 7.97 -10.51 6.48
N TYR A 83 7.04 -11.45 6.68
CA TYR A 83 6.01 -11.31 7.70
C TYR A 83 6.61 -11.25 9.10
N ALA A 84 7.51 -12.20 9.44
CA ALA A 84 8.18 -12.24 10.74
C ALA A 84 8.98 -10.97 11.03
N TYR A 85 9.65 -10.42 10.01
CA TYR A 85 10.35 -9.15 10.11
C TYR A 85 9.41 -7.98 10.45
N LEU A 86 8.29 -7.85 9.74
CA LEU A 86 7.31 -6.79 10.00
C LEU A 86 6.57 -6.99 11.34
N GLU A 87 6.27 -8.24 11.71
CA GLU A 87 5.69 -8.60 13.01
C GLU A 87 6.60 -8.14 14.16
N MET A 88 7.92 -8.32 14.04
CA MET A 88 8.89 -7.80 15.00
C MET A 88 8.83 -6.27 15.11
N LEU A 89 8.72 -5.55 13.98
CA LEU A 89 8.57 -4.09 13.99
C LEU A 89 7.29 -3.65 14.69
N ILE A 90 6.17 -4.30 14.38
CA ILE A 90 4.86 -4.05 15.02
C ILE A 90 4.93 -4.30 16.52
N TYR A 91 5.49 -5.43 16.92
CA TYR A 91 5.65 -5.79 18.32
C TYR A 91 6.48 -4.75 19.08
N ASN A 92 7.61 -4.31 18.50
CA ASN A 92 8.43 -3.27 19.10
C ASN A 92 7.67 -1.96 19.26
N MET A 93 6.89 -1.53 18.25
CA MET A 93 6.06 -0.33 18.34
C MET A 93 4.95 -0.46 19.41
N GLN A 94 4.39 -1.66 19.56
CA GLN A 94 3.35 -1.93 20.55
C GLN A 94 3.91 -1.87 21.98
N VAL A 95 5.03 -2.57 22.24
CA VAL A 95 5.67 -2.61 23.56
C VAL A 95 6.23 -1.25 23.98
N SER A 96 6.70 -0.45 23.02
CA SER A 96 7.18 0.91 23.28
C SER A 96 6.04 1.93 23.43
N GLY A 97 4.77 1.51 23.34
CA GLY A 97 3.60 2.38 23.51
C GLY A 97 3.34 3.32 22.33
N TYR A 98 4.04 3.15 21.20
CA TYR A 98 3.86 3.98 20.01
C TYR A 98 2.54 3.69 19.29
N ILE A 99 2.00 2.47 19.40
CA ILE A 99 0.75 2.05 18.76
C ILE A 99 -0.16 1.32 19.76
N SER A 100 -1.48 1.41 19.57
CA SER A 100 -2.44 0.64 20.37
C SER A 100 -2.45 -0.84 19.97
N GLU A 101 -3.11 -1.69 20.75
CA GLU A 101 -3.34 -3.09 20.38
C GLU A 101 -4.14 -3.21 19.07
N HIS A 102 -5.09 -2.31 18.84
CA HIS A 102 -5.88 -2.31 17.60
C HIS A 102 -5.05 -1.84 16.40
N ASP A 103 -4.19 -0.83 16.58
CA ASP A 103 -3.22 -0.42 15.57
C ASP A 103 -2.28 -1.59 15.21
N ALA A 104 -1.82 -2.37 16.20
CA ALA A 104 -1.00 -3.55 15.97
C ALA A 104 -1.76 -4.64 15.19
N LYS A 105 -3.05 -4.86 15.50
CA LYS A 105 -3.91 -5.79 14.74
C LYS A 105 -4.03 -5.38 13.28
N ILE A 106 -4.30 -4.11 13.00
CA ILE A 106 -4.36 -3.58 11.62
C ILE A 106 -2.99 -3.74 10.94
N GLY A 107 -1.90 -3.40 11.63
CA GLY A 107 -0.54 -3.56 11.14
C GLY A 107 -0.22 -5.00 10.71
N ARG A 108 -0.66 -6.00 11.47
CA ARG A 108 -0.46 -7.42 11.11
C ARG A 108 -1.18 -7.81 9.83
N HIS A 109 -2.38 -7.27 9.58
CA HIS A 109 -3.07 -7.48 8.29
C HIS A 109 -2.26 -6.89 7.13
N VAL A 110 -1.78 -5.65 7.27
CA VAL A 110 -0.93 -5.00 6.25
C VAL A 110 0.35 -5.82 6.04
N ALA A 111 1.01 -6.27 7.10
CA ALA A 111 2.20 -7.09 7.02
C ALA A 111 1.96 -8.42 6.28
N ARG A 112 0.82 -9.08 6.53
CA ARG A 112 0.41 -10.31 5.84
C ARG A 112 0.21 -10.08 4.35
N ILE A 113 -0.50 -9.01 3.97
CA ILE A 113 -0.75 -8.66 2.57
C ILE A 113 0.58 -8.40 1.85
N LEU A 114 1.41 -7.51 2.39
CA LEU A 114 2.68 -7.14 1.76
C LEU A 114 3.67 -8.31 1.66
N SER A 115 3.55 -9.31 2.54
CA SER A 115 4.38 -10.52 2.52
C SER A 115 3.86 -11.59 1.56
N GLY A 116 2.67 -11.40 0.95
CA GLY A 116 2.05 -12.35 0.04
C GLY A 116 1.34 -13.51 0.75
N GLY A 117 0.93 -13.33 2.01
CA GLY A 117 0.24 -14.36 2.78
C GLY A 117 1.18 -15.38 3.45
N ASP A 118 0.68 -16.60 3.66
CA ASP A 118 1.42 -17.67 4.33
C ASP A 118 2.16 -18.58 3.34
N VAL A 119 3.18 -18.02 2.67
CA VAL A 119 3.98 -18.73 1.67
C VAL A 119 5.48 -18.66 1.97
N PRO A 120 6.30 -19.62 1.49
CA PRO A 120 7.75 -19.53 1.60
C PRO A 120 8.31 -18.28 0.92
N ALA A 121 9.42 -17.76 1.44
CA ALA A 121 10.12 -16.63 0.84
C ALA A 121 10.54 -16.94 -0.60
N GLY A 122 10.34 -15.96 -1.49
CA GLY A 122 10.69 -16.09 -2.89
C GLY A 122 9.65 -16.80 -3.77
N THR A 123 8.47 -17.12 -3.22
CA THR A 123 7.33 -17.63 -3.99
C THR A 123 6.81 -16.58 -4.96
N TRP A 124 6.37 -17.00 -6.15
CA TRP A 124 5.69 -16.13 -7.10
C TRP A 124 4.20 -16.13 -6.83
N VAL A 125 3.66 -14.95 -6.54
CA VAL A 125 2.24 -14.73 -6.23
C VAL A 125 1.65 -13.83 -7.32
N GLU A 126 0.43 -14.14 -7.76
CA GLU A 126 -0.31 -13.36 -8.74
C GLU A 126 -1.04 -12.17 -8.08
N GLU A 127 -1.27 -11.11 -8.83
CA GLU A 127 -1.99 -9.91 -8.37
C GLU A 127 -3.34 -10.24 -7.71
N GLN A 128 -4.09 -11.20 -8.27
CA GLN A 128 -5.40 -11.58 -7.74
C GLN A 128 -5.31 -12.15 -6.30
N GLU A 129 -4.23 -12.86 -5.97
CA GLU A 129 -4.03 -13.42 -4.63
C GLU A 129 -3.82 -12.30 -3.59
N PHE A 130 -3.15 -11.20 -3.97
CA PHE A 130 -3.04 -10.02 -3.11
C PHE A 130 -4.39 -9.35 -2.90
N LEU A 131 -5.17 -9.17 -3.97
CA LEU A 131 -6.51 -8.56 -3.89
C LEU A 131 -7.46 -9.38 -3.00
N ASP A 132 -7.34 -10.71 -3.03
CA ASP A 132 -8.14 -11.58 -2.18
C ASP A 132 -7.74 -11.46 -0.70
N LEU A 133 -6.42 -11.36 -0.40
CA LEU A 133 -5.93 -11.08 0.96
C LEU A 133 -6.36 -9.71 1.47
N GLU A 134 -6.31 -8.68 0.63
CA GLU A 134 -6.79 -7.34 0.95
C GLU A 134 -8.29 -7.32 1.26
N ARG A 135 -9.09 -8.00 0.42
CA ARG A 135 -10.54 -8.11 0.61
C ARG A 135 -10.88 -8.82 1.92
N GLU A 136 -10.23 -9.94 2.22
CA GLU A 136 -10.42 -10.66 3.47
C GLU A 136 -10.09 -9.78 4.69
N ALA A 137 -8.92 -9.15 4.67
CA ALA A 137 -8.48 -8.26 5.75
C ALA A 137 -9.42 -7.08 5.96
N PHE A 138 -9.82 -6.42 4.87
CA PHE A 138 -10.73 -5.28 4.92
C PHE A 138 -12.08 -5.66 5.54
N LEU A 139 -12.71 -6.73 5.04
CA LEU A 139 -14.00 -7.21 5.55
C LEU A 139 -13.90 -7.64 7.02
N SER A 140 -12.82 -8.32 7.41
CA SER A 140 -12.58 -8.68 8.81
C SER A 140 -12.48 -7.44 9.69
N LEU A 141 -11.70 -6.43 9.28
CA LEU A 141 -11.50 -5.21 10.06
C LEU A 141 -12.76 -4.35 10.16
N CYS A 142 -13.60 -4.32 9.12
CA CYS A 142 -14.91 -3.65 9.17
C CYS A 142 -15.86 -4.28 10.21
N GLY A 143 -15.72 -5.57 10.50
CA GLY A 143 -16.47 -6.26 11.54
C GLY A 143 -16.04 -5.92 12.97
N GLU A 144 -14.90 -5.25 13.16
CA GLU A 144 -14.36 -4.96 14.49
C GLU A 144 -15.06 -3.75 15.14
N PRO A 145 -15.52 -3.86 16.41
CA PRO A 145 -16.15 -2.75 17.12
C PRO A 145 -15.25 -1.50 17.18
N LYS A 146 -13.95 -1.66 17.46
CA LYS A 146 -13.00 -0.55 17.50
C LYS A 146 -12.86 0.17 16.15
N THR A 147 -12.94 -0.55 15.03
CA THR A 147 -12.94 0.06 13.69
C THR A 147 -14.21 0.88 13.48
N GLN A 148 -15.37 0.34 13.87
CA GLN A 148 -16.65 1.04 13.75
C GLN A 148 -16.69 2.31 14.62
N GLU A 149 -16.18 2.24 15.84
CA GLU A 149 -16.00 3.40 16.73
C GLU A 149 -15.09 4.47 16.09
N ARG A 150 -13.96 4.07 15.51
CA ARG A 150 -13.05 5.00 14.81
C ARG A 150 -13.74 5.68 13.64
N ILE A 151 -14.48 4.93 12.82
CA ILE A 151 -15.24 5.47 11.70
C ILE A 151 -16.30 6.47 12.20
N GLN A 152 -17.11 6.08 13.19
CA GLN A 152 -18.14 6.94 13.75
C GLN A 152 -17.55 8.22 14.35
N HIS A 153 -16.47 8.10 15.11
CA HIS A 153 -15.81 9.24 15.71
C HIS A 153 -15.25 10.18 14.63
N MET A 154 -14.54 9.65 13.64
CA MET A 154 -14.01 10.45 12.53
C MET A 154 -15.11 11.19 11.77
N LEU A 155 -16.23 10.53 11.46
CA LEU A 155 -17.35 11.14 10.75
C LEU A 155 -18.07 12.22 11.58
N THR A 156 -18.08 12.06 12.90
CA THR A 156 -18.78 12.99 13.80
C THR A 156 -17.91 14.19 14.20
N THR A 157 -16.61 13.97 14.43
CA THR A 157 -15.71 14.99 15.00
C THR A 157 -14.68 15.53 14.01
N GLY A 158 -14.47 14.84 12.88
CA GLY A 158 -13.40 15.13 11.93
C GLY A 158 -11.99 14.84 12.46
N LYS A 159 -11.86 14.14 13.60
CA LYS A 159 -10.57 13.84 14.24
C LYS A 159 -10.36 12.32 14.38
N PRO A 160 -9.11 11.84 14.32
CA PRO A 160 -8.83 10.43 14.52
C PRO A 160 -9.05 10.01 15.97
N LEU A 161 -9.67 8.85 16.17
CA LEU A 161 -9.78 8.17 17.46
C LEU A 161 -8.67 7.11 17.57
N ARG A 162 -8.00 7.05 18.72
CA ARG A 162 -6.94 6.08 18.99
C ARG A 162 -7.29 5.20 20.20
N ASN A 163 -7.88 4.04 19.92
CA ASN A 163 -8.35 3.01 20.86
C ASN A 163 -7.73 1.63 20.56
#